data_AF-A0A2N3AUZ1-F1
#
_entry.id   AF-A0A2N3AUZ1-F1
#
_cell.length_a   1.000
_cell.length_b   1.000
_cell.length_c   1.000
_cell.angle_alpha   90.00
_cell.angle_beta   90.00
_cell.angle_gamma   90.00
#
_symmetry.space_group_name_H-M   'P 1'
#
loop_
_entity.id
_entity.type
_entity.pdbx_description
1 polymer ?
#
loop_
_entity_poly.entity_id
_entity_poly.type
_entity_poly.pdbx_seq_one_letter_code
_entity_poly.pdbx_strand_id
1 'polypeptide(L)'
;MTVATTTGVAAQEPAAEAPIPGPEQDPYIWLEEARSPEALAWVAKENERTLAAFEADPRYAQAKAEALAIFNSDERVPGVAFTPHGMLNFWQDAANPKGLLRRTTLESWRTDK
;
A
#
# COMPACT_ATOMS: atom_id res chain seq x y z
N MET A 1 -10.35 -10.02 -66.47
CA MET A 1 -11.13 -9.86 -65.22
C MET A 1 -10.12 -9.51 -64.13
N THR A 2 -10.06 -8.22 -63.82
CA THR A 2 -9.07 -7.58 -62.96
C THR A 2 -9.73 -7.33 -61.62
N VAL A 3 -9.10 -7.71 -60.49
CA VAL A 3 -8.87 -6.84 -59.33
C VAL A 3 -7.72 -7.47 -58.52
N ALA A 4 -6.64 -6.71 -58.31
CA ALA A 4 -5.68 -6.98 -57.26
C ALA A 4 -6.04 -6.05 -56.08
N THR A 5 -6.31 -6.62 -54.91
CA THR A 5 -6.49 -5.86 -53.67
C THR A 5 -5.22 -5.94 -52.85
N THR A 6 -4.47 -4.84 -52.81
CA THR A 6 -3.41 -4.58 -51.84
C THR A 6 -4.01 -3.84 -50.65
N THR A 7 -4.16 -4.49 -49.51
CA THR A 7 -4.46 -3.79 -48.25
C THR A 7 -3.13 -3.42 -47.60
N GLY A 8 -2.77 -2.14 -47.68
CA GLY A 8 -1.64 -1.59 -46.92
C GLY A 8 -2.05 -1.35 -45.47
N VAL A 9 -1.34 -1.95 -44.52
CA VAL A 9 -1.40 -1.57 -43.10
C VAL A 9 -0.48 -0.37 -42.94
N ALA A 10 -1.04 0.82 -42.71
CA ALA A 10 -0.26 1.97 -42.27
C ALA A 10 0.14 1.73 -40.81
N ALA A 11 1.45 1.75 -40.55
CA ALA A 11 1.98 1.76 -39.19
C ALA A 11 1.59 3.09 -38.54
N GLN A 12 0.88 3.02 -37.41
CA GLN A 12 0.64 4.17 -36.55
C GLN A 12 2.01 4.64 -36.02
N GLU A 13 2.41 5.88 -36.32
CA GLU A 13 3.56 6.50 -35.65
C GLU A 13 3.28 6.56 -34.15
N PRO A 14 4.26 6.20 -33.29
CA PRO A 14 4.08 6.35 -31.85
C PRO A 14 3.80 7.82 -31.55
N ALA A 15 2.75 8.08 -30.77
CA ALA A 15 2.46 9.42 -30.28
C ALA A 15 3.73 9.96 -29.60
N ALA A 16 4.19 11.14 -30.05
CA ALA A 16 5.34 11.80 -29.45
C ALA A 16 5.08 11.96 -27.95
N GLU A 17 5.91 11.31 -27.14
CA GLU A 17 5.84 11.37 -25.69
C GLU A 17 6.00 12.83 -25.28
N ALA A 18 5.02 13.37 -24.56
CA ALA A 18 5.09 14.75 -24.09
C ALA A 18 6.35 14.91 -23.23
N PRO A 19 7.12 16.01 -23.39
CA PRO A 19 8.34 16.19 -22.63
C PRO A 19 8.01 16.21 -21.13
N ILE A 20 8.80 15.47 -20.33
CA ILE A 20 8.71 15.49 -18.87
C ILE A 20 9.03 16.94 -18.43
N PRO A 21 8.16 17.59 -17.64
CA PRO A 21 8.41 18.94 -17.15
C PRO A 21 9.75 19.04 -16.43
N GLY A 22 10.52 20.08 -16.74
CA GLY A 22 11.77 20.36 -16.02
C GLY A 22 11.51 21.02 -14.66
N PRO A 23 12.54 21.14 -13.79
CA PRO A 23 12.44 21.79 -12.47
C PRO A 23 11.77 23.17 -12.49
N GLU A 24 12.02 23.96 -13.54
CA GLU A 24 11.47 25.30 -13.73
C GLU A 24 9.95 25.29 -13.99
N GLN A 25 9.39 24.14 -14.34
CA GLN A 25 7.98 23.92 -14.67
C GLN A 25 7.26 23.13 -13.56
N ASP A 26 7.97 22.66 -12.53
CA ASP A 26 7.42 21.93 -11.40
C ASP A 26 7.74 22.63 -10.06
N PRO A 27 6.79 23.42 -9.51
CA PRO A 27 6.99 24.12 -8.25
C PRO A 27 7.12 23.18 -7.03
N TYR A 28 6.83 21.89 -7.19
CA TYR A 28 6.85 20.89 -6.12
C TYR A 28 7.96 19.85 -6.27
N ILE A 29 8.90 20.05 -7.20
CA ILE A 29 10.00 19.11 -7.47
C ILE A 29 10.83 18.76 -6.21
N TRP A 30 10.88 19.66 -5.22
CA TRP A 30 11.56 19.45 -3.94
C TRP A 30 10.93 18.35 -3.07
N LEU A 31 9.64 17.99 -3.30
CA LEU A 31 8.98 16.87 -2.63
C LEU A 31 9.47 15.51 -3.14
N GLU A 32 10.11 15.44 -4.31
CA GLU A 32 10.61 14.19 -4.88
C GLU A 32 11.84 13.65 -4.13
N GLU A 33 12.65 14.54 -3.55
CA GLU A 33 13.67 14.14 -2.58
C GLU A 33 13.01 13.86 -1.23
N ALA A 34 12.44 12.66 -1.11
CA ALA A 34 11.61 12.21 0.00
C ALA A 34 12.29 12.31 1.39
N ARG A 35 13.62 12.40 1.44
CA ARG A 35 14.39 12.51 2.69
C ARG A 35 15.02 13.88 2.90
N SER A 36 14.71 14.87 2.06
CA SER A 36 15.17 16.24 2.27
C SER A 36 14.56 16.84 3.56
N PRO A 37 15.28 17.72 4.26
CA PRO A 37 14.72 18.45 5.39
C PRO A 37 13.45 19.25 5.04
N GLU A 38 13.39 19.80 3.84
CA GLU A 38 12.24 20.58 3.35
C GLU A 38 11.00 19.70 3.16
N ALA A 39 11.13 18.57 2.44
CA ALA A 39 10.06 17.60 2.24
C ALA A 39 9.53 17.06 3.57
N LEU A 40 10.43 16.66 4.49
CA LEU A 40 10.04 16.14 5.79
C LEU A 40 9.33 17.19 6.67
N ALA A 41 9.77 18.45 6.64
CA ALA A 41 9.11 19.53 7.37
C ALA A 41 7.69 19.80 6.84
N TRP A 42 7.52 19.76 5.52
CA TRP A 42 6.20 19.89 4.91
C TRP A 42 5.29 18.71 5.27
N VAL A 43 5.78 17.46 5.17
CA VAL A 43 5.01 16.27 5.55
C VAL A 43 4.57 16.34 7.01
N ALA A 44 5.44 16.77 7.93
CA ALA A 44 5.09 16.93 9.34
C ALA A 44 3.91 17.91 9.51
N LYS A 45 3.97 19.09 8.88
CA LYS A 45 2.91 20.09 8.92
C LYS A 45 1.59 19.58 8.33
N GLU A 46 1.66 18.87 7.21
CA GLU A 46 0.46 18.33 6.56
C GLU A 46 -0.16 17.17 7.36
N ASN A 47 0.66 16.35 8.01
CA ASN A 47 0.22 15.33 8.95
C ASN A 47 -0.50 15.94 10.15
N GLU A 48 0.07 16.99 10.77
CA GLU A 48 -0.56 17.71 11.88
C GLU A 48 -1.91 18.31 11.46
N ARG A 49 -1.95 18.99 10.31
CA ARG A 49 -3.19 19.58 9.77
C ARG A 49 -4.28 18.52 9.57
N THR A 50 -3.92 17.40 8.96
CA THR A 50 -4.87 16.34 8.63
C THR A 50 -5.32 15.59 9.88
N LEU A 51 -4.39 15.30 10.80
CA LEU A 51 -4.72 14.65 12.06
C LEU A 51 -5.66 15.50 12.90
N ALA A 52 -5.40 16.82 13.00
CA ALA A 52 -6.29 17.74 13.69
C ALA A 52 -7.70 17.76 13.09
N ALA A 53 -7.82 17.69 11.75
CA ALA A 53 -9.12 17.62 11.09
C ALA A 53 -9.89 16.33 11.43
N PHE A 54 -9.19 15.19 11.54
CA PHE A 54 -9.80 13.94 11.98
C PHE A 54 -10.17 13.96 13.46
N GLU A 55 -9.27 14.43 14.33
CA GLU A 55 -9.48 14.46 15.78
C GLU A 55 -10.58 15.45 16.22
N ALA A 56 -10.87 16.46 15.39
CA ALA A 56 -12.01 17.37 15.61
C ALA A 56 -13.37 16.69 15.40
N ASP A 57 -13.43 15.56 14.68
CA ASP A 57 -14.66 14.78 14.53
C ASP A 57 -14.87 13.90 15.77
N PRO A 58 -15.99 14.04 16.50
CA PRO A 58 -16.24 13.26 17.73
C PRO A 58 -16.28 11.75 17.50
N ARG A 59 -16.49 11.29 16.26
CA ARG A 59 -16.51 9.86 15.91
C ARG A 59 -15.11 9.25 15.86
N TYR A 60 -14.07 10.05 15.67
CA TYR A 60 -12.71 9.57 15.41
C TYR A 60 -12.16 8.70 16.54
N ALA A 61 -12.34 9.13 17.80
CA ALA A 61 -11.82 8.40 18.95
C ALA A 61 -12.42 6.98 19.05
N GLN A 62 -13.73 6.85 18.84
CA GLN A 62 -14.41 5.57 18.84
C GLN A 62 -13.95 4.69 17.68
N ALA A 63 -13.94 5.22 16.46
CA ALA A 63 -13.53 4.47 15.27
C ALA A 63 -12.07 3.96 15.39
N LYS A 64 -11.17 4.79 15.92
CA LYS A 64 -9.78 4.41 16.19
C LYS A 64 -9.68 3.29 17.23
N ALA A 65 -10.45 3.38 18.32
CA ALA A 65 -10.45 2.36 19.37
C ALA A 65 -10.99 1.02 18.87
N GLU A 66 -12.10 1.03 18.12
CA GLU A 66 -12.69 -0.17 17.53
C GLU A 66 -11.76 -0.84 16.51
N ALA A 67 -11.17 -0.05 15.61
CA ALA A 67 -10.18 -0.56 14.68
C ALA A 67 -8.98 -1.19 15.40
N LEU A 68 -8.45 -0.53 16.43
CA LEU A 68 -7.33 -1.04 17.21
C LEU A 68 -7.68 -2.34 17.94
N ALA A 69 -8.90 -2.45 18.49
CA ALA A 69 -9.38 -3.67 19.14
C ALA A 69 -9.44 -4.85 18.15
N ILE A 70 -9.91 -4.60 16.93
CA ILE A 70 -9.94 -5.61 15.85
C ILE A 70 -8.52 -6.02 15.46
N PHE A 71 -7.62 -5.07 15.25
CA PHE A 71 -6.23 -5.37 14.88
C PHE A 71 -5.47 -6.14 15.96
N ASN A 72 -5.75 -5.85 17.23
CA ASN A 72 -5.11 -6.50 18.38
C ASN A 72 -5.84 -7.76 18.88
N SER A 73 -6.97 -8.13 18.27
CA SER A 73 -7.74 -9.32 18.66
C SER A 73 -6.93 -10.61 18.45
N ASP A 74 -6.92 -11.46 19.47
CA ASP A 74 -6.36 -12.81 19.44
C ASP A 74 -7.32 -13.85 18.83
N GLU A 75 -8.57 -13.47 18.58
CA GLU A 75 -9.59 -14.32 17.93
C GLU A 75 -9.46 -14.35 16.39
N ARG A 76 -8.54 -13.57 15.82
CA ARG A 76 -8.31 -13.53 14.37
C ARG A 76 -7.83 -14.90 13.85
N VAL A 77 -8.46 -15.39 12.79
CA VAL A 77 -8.06 -16.65 12.13
C VAL A 77 -6.64 -16.53 11.55
N PRO A 78 -5.68 -17.37 11.97
CA PRO A 78 -4.33 -17.36 11.42
C PRO A 78 -4.30 -17.93 10.00
N GLY A 79 -4.18 -17.05 9.00
CA GLY A 79 -3.98 -17.46 7.61
C GLY A 79 -2.62 -18.13 7.41
N VAL A 80 -2.59 -19.28 6.71
CA VAL A 80 -1.37 -20.05 6.44
C VAL A 80 -1.06 -20.13 4.95
N ALA A 81 0.22 -20.08 4.61
CA ALA A 81 0.73 -20.39 3.28
C ALA A 81 1.46 -21.74 3.28
N PHE A 82 1.20 -22.57 2.28
CA PHE A 82 1.97 -23.80 2.05
C PHE A 82 3.22 -23.46 1.24
N THR A 83 4.39 -23.70 1.83
CA THR A 83 5.69 -23.40 1.21
C THR A 83 6.59 -24.63 1.22
N PRO A 84 7.69 -24.67 0.46
CA PRO A 84 8.72 -25.70 0.59
C PRO A 84 9.32 -25.81 2.01
N HIS A 85 9.18 -24.76 2.83
CA HIS A 85 9.64 -24.72 4.21
C HIS A 85 8.56 -25.11 5.24
N GLY A 86 7.38 -25.55 4.78
CA GLY A 86 6.24 -25.96 5.60
C GLY A 86 5.08 -24.95 5.55
N MET A 87 4.13 -25.10 6.48
CA MET A 87 3.00 -24.18 6.64
C MET A 87 3.43 -22.98 7.49
N LEU A 88 3.44 -21.79 6.89
CA LEU A 88 3.88 -20.57 7.54
C LEU A 88 2.71 -19.61 7.76
N ASN A 89 2.71 -18.93 8.89
CA ASN A 89 1.77 -17.88 9.26
C ASN A 89 2.54 -16.61 9.65
N PHE A 90 2.09 -15.46 9.17
CA PHE A 90 2.55 -14.16 9.66
C PHE A 90 1.50 -13.59 10.61
N TRP A 91 1.90 -13.24 11.82
CA TRP A 91 0.99 -12.79 12.87
C TRP A 91 1.38 -11.44 13.42
N GLN A 92 0.40 -10.55 13.61
CA GLN A 92 0.57 -9.26 14.26
C GLN A 92 -0.47 -9.11 15.36
N ASP A 93 -0.05 -8.59 16.51
CA ASP A 93 -0.89 -8.30 17.67
C ASP A 93 -0.30 -7.09 18.43
N ALA A 94 -0.91 -6.75 19.57
CA ALA A 94 -0.46 -5.64 20.41
C ALA A 94 0.99 -5.78 20.89
N ALA A 95 1.47 -7.00 21.14
CA ALA A 95 2.83 -7.27 21.59
C ALA A 95 3.84 -7.33 20.42
N ASN A 96 3.35 -7.65 19.22
CA ASN A 96 4.14 -7.86 18.01
C ASN A 96 3.60 -7.01 16.85
N PRO A 97 3.64 -5.67 16.94
CA PRO A 97 3.07 -4.79 15.92
C PRO A 97 3.78 -4.89 14.57
N LYS A 98 5.08 -5.22 14.56
CA LYS A 98 5.86 -5.51 13.33
C LYS A 98 5.68 -6.94 12.82
N GLY A 99 5.04 -7.78 13.61
CA GLY A 99 4.69 -9.15 13.32
C GLY A 99 5.76 -10.20 13.63
N LEU A 100 5.30 -11.45 13.62
CA LEU A 100 6.08 -12.66 13.82
C LEU A 100 5.85 -13.62 12.65
N LEU A 101 6.93 -14.14 12.09
CA LEU A 101 6.85 -15.28 11.20
C LEU A 101 6.84 -16.57 12.04
N ARG A 102 5.74 -17.33 11.93
CA ARG A 102 5.46 -18.54 12.70
C ARG A 102 5.35 -19.73 11.76
N ARG A 103 5.64 -20.93 12.27
CA ARG A 103 5.47 -22.19 11.55
C ARG A 103 4.44 -23.05 12.29
N THR A 104 3.59 -23.75 11.55
CA THR A 104 2.60 -24.68 12.09
C THR A 104 2.56 -25.99 11.30
N THR A 105 1.75 -26.94 11.75
CA THR A 105 1.41 -28.19 11.04
C THR A 105 -0.08 -28.20 10.71
N LEU A 106 -0.49 -29.03 9.75
CA LEU A 106 -1.91 -29.16 9.38
C LEU A 106 -2.75 -29.72 10.54
N GLU A 107 -2.16 -30.58 11.37
CA GLU A 107 -2.82 -31.14 12.55
C GLU A 107 -3.09 -30.05 13.60
N SER A 108 -2.04 -29.28 13.97
CA SER A 108 -2.19 -28.18 14.93
C SER A 108 -3.03 -27.02 14.38
N TRP A 109 -3.07 -26.79 13.08
CA TRP A 109 -3.88 -25.72 12.51
C TRP A 109 -5.38 -26.05 12.46
N ARG A 110 -5.75 -27.34 12.49
CA ARG A 110 -7.15 -27.79 12.45
C ARG A 110 -7.84 -27.78 13.82
N THR A 111 -7.11 -27.51 14.89
CA THR A 111 -7.67 -27.35 16.22
C THR A 111 -8.15 -25.90 16.43
N ASP A 112 -9.07 -25.69 17.37
CA ASP A 112 -9.54 -24.34 17.76
C ASP A 112 -8.43 -23.48 18.45
N LYS A 113 -7.19 -23.99 18.48
CA LYS A 113 -5.99 -23.37 19.05
C LYS A 113 -4.79 -23.68 18.18
#